data_AF-N1U1Q7-F1
#
_entry.id   AF-N1U1Q7-F1
#
_cell.length_a   1.000
_cell.length_b   1.000
_cell.length_c   1.000
_cell.angle_alpha   90.00
_cell.angle_beta   90.00
_cell.angle_gamma   90.00
#
_symmetry.space_group_name_H-M   'P 1'
#
loop_
_entity.id
_entity.type
_entity.pdbx_description
1 polymer ?
#
loop_
_entity_poly.entity_id
_entity_poly.type
_entity_poly.pdbx_seq_one_letter_code
_entity_poly.pdbx_strand_id
1 'polypeptide(L)'
;MKGPISNGYPNELWSTYRVLEIIRKEFGVTYHQDYVGTLLHQLGFSYQKPKRRALERDENAIETWKTETWPGIKKSAGKRA
;
A
#
# COMPACT_ATOMS: atom_id res chain seq x y z
N MET A 1 3.90 4.89 14.79
CA MET A 1 4.83 5.38 13.76
C MET A 1 4.13 6.47 12.95
N LYS A 2 4.79 7.60 12.69
CA LYS A 2 4.23 8.70 11.88
C LYS A 2 4.41 8.38 10.39
N GLY A 3 3.31 8.34 9.63
CA GLY A 3 3.33 8.09 8.18
C GLY A 3 3.62 9.35 7.34
N PRO A 4 3.65 9.25 6.00
CA PRO A 4 3.81 10.39 5.10
C PRO A 4 2.84 11.54 5.35
N ILE A 5 1.58 11.25 5.66
CA ILE A 5 0.56 12.28 5.92
C ILE A 5 0.93 13.09 7.17
N SER A 6 1.46 12.44 8.21
CA SER A 6 1.95 13.13 9.41
C SER A 6 3.19 14.00 9.13
N ASN A 7 3.86 13.82 7.99
CA ASN A 7 4.97 14.65 7.53
C ASN A 7 4.55 15.72 6.50
N GLY A 8 3.23 15.93 6.31
CA GLY A 8 2.69 16.97 5.44
C GLY A 8 2.50 16.56 3.98
N TYR A 9 2.62 15.27 3.65
CA TYR A 9 2.42 14.79 2.28
C TYR A 9 0.94 14.44 2.01
N PRO A 10 0.47 14.61 0.75
CA PRO A 10 -0.96 14.46 0.41
C PRO A 10 -1.47 13.01 0.42
N ASN A 11 -0.58 12.02 0.52
CA ASN A 11 -0.96 10.60 0.53
C ASN A 11 0.07 9.77 1.29
N GLU A 12 -0.31 8.53 1.63
CA GLU A 12 0.49 7.54 2.37
C GLU A 12 1.67 6.94 1.58
N LEU A 13 2.08 7.53 0.45
CA LEU A 13 3.18 7.00 -0.36
C LEU A 13 4.53 7.54 0.10
N TRP A 14 5.50 6.65 0.28
CA TRP A 14 6.91 7.03 0.37
C TRP A 14 7.55 7.00 -1.02
N SER A 15 8.13 8.13 -1.43
CA SER A 15 9.04 8.21 -2.56
C SER A 15 10.45 8.51 -2.06
N THR A 16 11.48 8.17 -2.84
CA THR A 16 12.88 8.48 -2.51
C THR A 16 13.08 9.99 -2.31
N TYR A 17 12.39 10.82 -3.09
CA TYR A 17 12.37 12.27 -2.92
C TYR A 17 11.83 12.70 -1.55
N ARG A 18 10.68 12.15 -1.11
CA ARG A 18 10.09 12.50 0.20
C ARG A 18 11.01 12.07 1.36
N VAL A 19 11.63 10.91 1.23
CA VAL A 19 12.60 10.44 2.23
C VAL A 19 13.84 11.34 2.25
N LEU A 20 14.34 11.75 1.09
CA LEU A 20 15.46 12.70 0.98
C LEU A 20 15.17 14.02 1.71
N GLU A 21 13.98 14.58 1.52
CA GLU A 21 13.57 15.83 2.17
C GLU A 21 13.49 15.70 3.69
N ILE A 22 13.00 14.56 4.21
CA ILE A 22 13.03 14.27 5.64
C ILE A 22 14.47 14.15 6.14
N ILE A 23 15.33 13.42 5.42
CA ILE A 23 16.74 13.26 5.82
C ILE A 23 17.42 14.63 5.90
N ARG A 24 17.19 15.49 4.90
CA ARG A 24 17.70 16.87 4.88
C ARG A 24 17.19 17.66 6.08
N LYS A 25 15.89 17.60 6.38
CA LYS A 25 15.26 18.37 7.46
C LYS A 25 15.70 17.92 8.85
N GLU A 26 15.76 16.62 9.09
CA GLU A 26 16.03 16.04 10.42
C GLU A 26 17.54 15.93 10.72
N PHE A 27 18.36 15.64 9.71
CA PHE A 27 19.80 15.38 9.90
C PHE A 27 20.72 16.43 9.25
N GLY A 28 20.19 17.35 8.43
CA GLY A 28 20.98 18.37 7.74
C GLY A 28 21.86 17.82 6.60
N VAL A 29 21.75 16.54 6.27
CA VAL A 29 22.58 15.89 5.24
C VAL A 29 21.86 15.91 3.89
N THR A 30 22.61 16.21 2.82
CA THR A 30 22.10 16.14 1.46
C THR A 30 22.61 14.88 0.78
N TYR A 31 21.68 14.05 0.29
CA TYR A 31 21.98 12.93 -0.59
C TYR A 31 21.55 13.25 -2.02
N HIS A 32 22.06 12.49 -2.99
CA HIS A 32 21.45 12.43 -4.31
C HIS A 32 20.27 11.45 -4.29
N GLN A 33 19.18 11.75 -5.01
CA GLN A 33 17.92 10.97 -4.95
C GLN A 33 18.12 9.48 -5.25
N ASP A 34 18.97 9.14 -6.22
CA ASP A 34 19.26 7.75 -6.60
C ASP A 34 19.94 6.95 -5.49
N TYR A 35 20.75 7.62 -4.65
CA TYR A 35 21.43 6.99 -3.54
C TYR A 35 20.49 6.71 -2.37
N VAL A 36 19.42 7.48 -2.20
CA VAL A 36 18.45 7.26 -1.12
C VAL A 36 17.76 5.90 -1.27
N GLY A 37 17.43 5.47 -2.49
CA GLY A 37 16.87 4.13 -2.73
C GLY A 37 17.85 3.02 -2.31
N THR A 38 19.12 3.18 -2.68
CA THR A 38 20.19 2.23 -2.32
C THR A 38 20.41 2.17 -0.81
N LEU A 39 20.47 3.33 -0.14
CA LEU A 39 20.60 3.43 1.30
C LEU A 39 19.44 2.75 2.03
N LEU A 40 18.21 2.96 1.57
CA LEU A 40 17.02 2.32 2.13
C LEU A 40 17.10 0.79 2.02
N HIS A 41 17.53 0.27 0.87
CA HIS A 41 17.74 -1.16 0.69
C HIS A 41 18.83 -1.73 1.62
N GLN A 42 19.94 -1.01 1.81
CA GLN A 42 21.00 -1.41 2.74
C GLN A 42 20.53 -1.43 4.19
N LEU A 43 19.60 -0.54 4.56
CA LEU A 43 18.94 -0.52 5.86
C LEU A 43 17.82 -1.57 6.00
N GLY A 44 17.61 -2.43 4.99
CA GLY A 44 16.61 -3.49 5.01
C GLY A 44 15.18 -3.04 4.65
N PHE A 45 14.99 -1.79 4.21
CA PHE A 45 13.71 -1.35 3.69
C PHE A 45 13.48 -1.93 2.30
N SER A 46 12.30 -2.50 2.10
CA SER A 46 11.84 -2.96 0.79
C SER A 46 10.75 -2.05 0.26
N TYR A 47 10.64 -1.99 -1.07
CA TYR A 47 9.59 -1.25 -1.75
C TYR A 47 8.20 -1.77 -1.34
N GLN A 48 7.43 -0.92 -0.64
CA GLN A 48 6.07 -1.24 -0.23
C GLN A 48 5.08 -0.88 -1.32
N LYS A 49 4.47 -1.89 -1.95
CA LYS A 49 3.35 -1.68 -2.87
C LYS A 49 2.08 -1.40 -2.07
N PRO A 50 1.40 -0.25 -2.28
CA PRO A 50 0.10 -0.01 -1.69
C PRO A 50 -0.87 -1.12 -2.09
N LYS A 51 -1.73 -1.53 -1.16
CA LYS A 51 -2.84 -2.43 -1.50
C LYS A 51 -3.74 -1.71 -2.50
N ARG A 52 -3.81 -2.22 -3.72
CA ARG A 52 -4.76 -1.74 -4.74
C ARG A 52 -6.17 -2.07 -4.27
N ARG A 53 -6.99 -1.05 -4.00
CA ARG A 53 -8.44 -1.18 -3.79
C ARG A 53 -9.15 -0.53 -4.97
N ALA A 54 -10.15 -1.24 -5.52
CA ALA A 54 -11.04 -0.65 -6.51
C ALA A 54 -11.85 0.47 -5.87
N LEU A 55 -12.13 1.54 -6.62
CA LEU A 55 -12.95 2.66 -6.14
C LEU A 55 -14.39 2.20 -5.84
N GLU A 56 -14.92 1.29 -6.65
CA GLU A 56 -16.27 0.71 -6.52
C GLU A 56 -16.37 -0.37 -5.41
N ARG A 57 -15.30 -0.60 -4.65
CA ARG A 57 -15.27 -1.66 -3.64
C ARG A 57 -16.22 -1.32 -2.50
N ASP A 58 -17.34 -2.04 -2.43
CA ASP A 58 -18.29 -2.02 -1.32
C ASP A 58 -18.06 -3.24 -0.41
N GLU A 59 -17.71 -3.00 0.86
CA GLU A 59 -17.46 -4.09 1.81
C GLU A 59 -18.72 -4.88 2.18
N ASN A 60 -19.89 -4.23 2.22
CA ASN A 60 -21.17 -4.90 2.49
C ASN A 60 -21.54 -5.81 1.32
N ALA A 61 -21.44 -5.31 0.08
CA ALA A 61 -21.71 -6.12 -1.11
C ALA A 61 -20.77 -7.33 -1.21
N ILE A 62 -19.50 -7.17 -0.83
CA ILE A 62 -18.52 -8.27 -0.78
C ILE A 62 -18.90 -9.30 0.28
N GLU A 63 -19.34 -8.86 1.46
CA GLU A 63 -19.76 -9.76 2.53
C GLU A 63 -21.00 -10.56 2.12
N THR A 64 -22.06 -9.88 1.67
CA THR A 64 -23.29 -10.52 1.18
C THR A 64 -23.00 -11.52 0.06
N TRP A 65 -22.13 -11.18 -0.89
CA TRP A 65 -21.76 -12.10 -1.96
C TRP A 65 -21.07 -13.36 -1.45
N LYS A 66 -20.18 -13.24 -0.46
CA LYS A 66 -19.47 -14.38 0.14
C LYS A 66 -20.39 -15.28 0.96
N THR A 67 -21.34 -14.73 1.69
CA THR A 67 -22.21 -15.47 2.60
C THR A 67 -23.40 -16.10 1.88
N GLU A 68 -24.00 -15.40 0.92
CA GLU A 68 -25.26 -15.82 0.29
C GLU A 68 -25.06 -16.36 -1.12
N THR A 69 -24.32 -15.63 -1.96
CA THR A 69 -24.23 -15.92 -3.39
C THR A 69 -23.25 -17.05 -3.67
N TRP A 70 -22.05 -16.99 -3.08
CA TRP A 70 -20.98 -17.95 -3.32
C TRP A 70 -21.35 -19.40 -2.95
N PRO A 71 -21.97 -19.69 -1.77
CA PRO A 71 -22.38 -21.05 -1.44
C PRO A 71 -23.43 -21.61 -2.39
N GLY A 72 -24.37 -20.77 -2.87
CA GLY A 72 -25.39 -21.14 -3.84
C GLY A 72 -24.79 -21.54 -5.20
N ILE A 73 -23.80 -20.79 -5.68
CA ILE A 73 -23.05 -21.10 -6.91
C ILE A 73 -22.27 -22.41 -6.75
N LYS A 74 -21.57 -22.60 -5.62
CA LYS A 74 -20.79 -23.83 -5.37
C LYS A 74 -21.68 -25.08 -5.34
N LYS A 75 -22.88 -24.99 -4.76
CA LYS A 75 -23.85 -26.09 -4.66
C LYS A 75 -24.49 -26.45 -6.01
N SER A 76 -24.68 -25.46 -6.88
CA SER A 76 -25.25 -25.66 -8.23
C SER A 76 -24.21 -26.17 -9.23
N ALA A 77 -22.94 -25.80 -9.07
CA ALA A 77 -21.84 -26.34 -9.87
C ALA A 77 -21.64 -27.86 -9.67
N GLY A 78 -21.85 -28.39 -8.46
CA GLY A 78 -21.78 -29.84 -8.18
C GLY A 78 -23.01 -30.64 -8.64
N LYS A 79 -24.09 -29.98 -9.08
CA LYS A 79 -25.32 -30.62 -9.57
C LYS A 79 -25.36 -30.77 -11.10
N ARG A 80 -24.39 -30.18 -11.82
CA ARG A 80 -24.16 -30.39 -13.24
C ARG A 80 -22.98 -31.35 -13.42
N ALA A 81 -23.22 -32.63 -13.13
CA ALA A 81 -22.36 -33.76 -13.48
C ALA A 81 -23.26 -34.96 -13.78
#